data_AF-A0A8T4HL68-F1
#
_entry.id   AF-A0A8T4HL68-F1
#
_cell.length_a   1.000
_cell.length_b   1.000
_cell.length_c   1.000
_cell.angle_alpha   90.00
_cell.angle_beta   90.00
_cell.angle_gamma   90.00
#
_symmetry.space_group_name_H-M   'P 1'
#
loop_
_entity.id
_entity.type
_entity.pdbx_description
1 polymer ?
#
loop_
_entity_poly.entity_id
_entity_poly.type
_entity_poly.pdbx_seq_one_letter_code
_entity_poly.pdbx_strand_id
1 'polypeptide(L)'
;MTPAERRAKMRELAEWVEWLRATFELHNQIPQCWYRHPPVREHLTALYAGWVRTYCQPAPGRDLAEAEWLSTLHGFLPRLQVASCANGTHHEAPPRPAPRPEAEEEFEDYLTASEFGTAESAHPAEAEALRQATDI
;
A
#
# COMPACT_ATOMS: atom_id res chain seq x y z
N MET A 1 8.78 17.59 -9.56
CA MET A 1 9.51 17.61 -8.27
C MET A 1 11.00 17.61 -8.53
N THR A 2 11.69 18.69 -8.16
CA THR A 2 13.14 18.80 -8.26
C THR A 2 13.84 17.88 -7.25
N PRO A 3 15.15 17.54 -7.44
CA PRO A 3 15.88 16.77 -6.45
C PRO A 3 15.92 17.41 -5.05
N ALA A 4 15.91 18.74 -4.97
CA ALA A 4 15.89 19.46 -3.70
C ALA A 4 14.55 19.29 -2.97
N GLU A 5 13.44 19.46 -3.69
CA GLU A 5 12.08 19.21 -3.16
C GLU A 5 11.93 17.76 -2.68
N ARG A 6 12.44 16.79 -3.45
CA ARG A 6 12.40 15.37 -3.06
C ARG A 6 13.14 15.11 -1.76
N ARG A 7 14.32 15.71 -1.57
CA ARG A 7 15.08 15.58 -0.31
C ARG A 7 14.34 16.22 0.85
N ALA A 8 13.71 17.37 0.65
CA ALA A 8 12.92 18.04 1.69
C ALA A 8 11.74 17.15 2.13
N LYS A 9 10.97 16.61 1.17
CA LYS A 9 9.87 15.68 1.45
C LYS A 9 10.32 14.39 2.13
N MET A 10 11.49 13.87 1.78
CA MET A 10 12.03 12.68 2.44
C MET A 10 12.43 12.95 3.90
N ARG A 11 12.93 14.15 4.23
CA ARG A 11 13.23 14.53 5.62
C ARG A 11 11.96 14.70 6.44
N GLU A 12 10.96 15.39 5.88
CA GLU A 12 9.63 15.55 6.49
C GLU A 12 9.01 14.17 6.81
N LEU A 13 9.07 13.23 5.86
CA LEU A 13 8.63 11.86 6.10
C LEU A 13 9.46 11.18 7.20
N ALA A 14 10.78 11.36 7.22
CA ALA A 14 11.63 10.72 8.23
C ALA A 14 11.36 11.22 9.65
N GLU A 15 11.14 12.52 9.83
CA GLU A 15 10.73 13.11 11.12
C GLU A 15 9.39 12.54 11.58
N TRP A 16 8.43 12.44 10.67
CA TRP A 16 7.13 11.86 10.97
C TRP A 16 7.21 10.35 11.29
N VAL A 17 8.03 9.58 10.56
CA VAL A 17 8.24 8.15 10.84
C VAL A 17 8.86 7.95 12.22
N GLU A 18 9.76 8.83 12.65
CA GLU A 18 10.33 8.74 14.00
C GLU A 18 9.28 9.02 15.07
N TRP A 19 8.43 10.04 14.88
CA TRP A 19 7.27 10.27 15.74
C TRP A 19 6.35 9.05 15.78
N LEU A 20 6.05 8.44 14.63
CA LEU A 20 5.19 7.26 14.54
C LEU A 20 5.78 6.07 15.31
N ARG A 21 7.08 5.81 15.13
CA ARG A 21 7.80 4.72 15.81
C ARG A 21 7.78 4.90 17.32
N ALA A 22 8.01 6.10 17.82
CA ALA A 22 7.97 6.41 19.23
C ALA A 22 6.54 6.30 19.81
N THR A 23 5.55 6.86 19.10
CA THR A 23 4.16 6.97 19.58
C THR A 23 3.45 5.62 19.68
N PHE A 24 3.72 4.71 18.74
CA PHE A 24 3.09 3.40 18.65
C PHE A 24 4.04 2.25 19.03
N GLU A 25 5.20 2.58 19.61
CA GLU A 25 6.24 1.62 20.04
C GLU A 25 6.72 0.64 18.93
N LEU A 26 6.74 1.11 17.67
CA LEU A 26 6.94 0.27 16.47
C LEU A 26 8.40 -0.06 16.16
N HIS A 27 9.27 -0.09 17.16
CA HIS A 27 10.72 -0.26 17.00
C HIS A 27 11.09 -1.60 16.35
N ASN A 28 10.29 -2.64 16.60
CA ASN A 28 10.47 -3.99 16.06
C ASN A 28 9.71 -4.21 14.75
N GLN A 29 8.85 -3.27 14.36
CA GLN A 29 8.01 -3.37 13.17
C GLN A 29 8.59 -2.54 12.03
N ILE A 30 9.13 -1.35 12.33
CA ILE A 30 9.71 -0.45 11.35
C ILE A 30 11.22 -0.37 11.59
N PRO A 31 12.05 -1.00 10.74
CA PRO A 31 13.50 -1.00 10.91
C PRO A 31 14.08 0.40 10.65
N GLN A 32 15.21 0.73 11.28
CA GLN A 32 15.89 2.02 11.06
C GLN A 32 16.29 2.25 9.60
N CYS A 33 16.50 1.19 8.82
CA CYS A 33 16.83 1.24 7.40
C CYS A 33 15.60 1.32 6.47
N TRP A 34 14.39 1.56 6.97
CA TRP A 34 13.13 1.60 6.20
C TRP A 34 13.24 2.38 4.88
N TYR A 35 13.99 3.49 4.86
CA TYR A 35 14.17 4.35 3.68
C TYR A 35 14.89 3.67 2.51
N ARG A 36 15.58 2.56 2.78
CA ARG A 36 16.25 1.70 1.80
C ARG A 36 15.31 0.64 1.20
N HIS A 37 14.10 0.50 1.72
CA HIS A 37 13.12 -0.49 1.26
C HIS A 37 11.98 0.22 0.52
N PRO A 38 11.97 0.24 -0.83
CA PRO A 38 10.98 0.99 -1.60
C PRO A 38 9.52 0.65 -1.26
N PRO A 39 9.12 -0.63 -1.06
CA PRO A 39 7.76 -0.94 -0.65
C PRO A 39 7.40 -0.33 0.70
N VAL A 40 8.29 -0.42 1.70
CA VAL A 40 8.05 0.17 3.03
C VAL A 40 7.95 1.68 2.95
N ARG A 41 8.84 2.33 2.20
CA ARG A 41 8.79 3.78 1.95
C ARG A 41 7.45 4.21 1.34
N GLU A 42 6.92 3.45 0.39
CA GLU A 42 5.63 3.75 -0.24
C GLU A 42 4.46 3.65 0.76
N HIS A 43 4.41 2.57 1.54
CA HIS A 43 3.39 2.39 2.57
C HIS A 43 3.44 3.51 3.63
N LEU A 44 4.65 3.88 4.09
CA LEU A 44 4.83 5.00 5.03
C LEU A 44 4.44 6.34 4.41
N THR A 45 4.71 6.56 3.12
CA THR A 45 4.29 7.77 2.40
C THR A 45 2.76 7.87 2.33
N ALA A 46 2.07 6.75 2.06
CA ALA A 46 0.61 6.69 2.06
C ALA A 46 0.01 6.96 3.45
N LEU A 47 0.59 6.35 4.50
CA LEU A 47 0.16 6.59 5.89
C LEU A 47 0.39 8.04 6.31
N TYR A 48 1.53 8.64 5.94
CA TYR A 48 1.82 10.05 6.18
C TYR A 48 0.81 10.97 5.49
N ALA A 49 0.55 10.74 4.21
CA ALA A 49 -0.43 11.52 3.46
C ALA A 49 -1.85 11.39 4.05
N GLY A 50 -2.21 10.19 4.53
CA GLY A 50 -3.44 9.97 5.30
C GLY A 50 -3.46 10.76 6.60
N TRP A 51 -2.37 10.72 7.37
CA TRP A 51 -2.23 11.44 8.63
C TRP A 51 -2.37 12.96 8.44
N VAL A 52 -1.72 13.53 7.41
CA VAL A 52 -1.83 14.96 7.07
C VAL A 52 -3.28 15.33 6.75
N ARG A 53 -3.99 14.52 5.95
CA ARG A 53 -5.40 14.78 5.63
C ARG A 53 -6.29 14.68 6.87
N THR A 54 -6.03 13.73 7.76
CA THR A 54 -6.81 13.55 8.98
C THR A 54 -6.58 14.67 9.98
N TYR A 55 -5.33 14.98 10.32
CA TYR A 55 -4.99 15.84 11.46
C TYR A 55 -4.62 17.28 11.09
N CYS A 56 -4.15 17.54 9.86
CA CYS A 56 -3.72 18.87 9.44
C CYS A 56 -4.69 19.52 8.44
N GLN A 57 -5.50 18.73 7.74
CA GLN A 57 -6.43 19.20 6.71
C GLN A 57 -7.81 18.54 6.86
N PRO A 58 -8.44 18.60 8.05
CA PRO A 58 -9.70 17.91 8.30
C PRO A 58 -10.80 18.38 7.32
N ALA A 59 -11.46 17.42 6.68
CA ALA A 59 -12.55 17.66 5.74
C ALA A 59 -13.91 17.52 6.44
N PRO A 60 -14.92 18.35 6.10
CA PRO A 60 -16.27 18.23 6.65
C PRO A 60 -16.89 16.86 6.36
N GLY A 61 -17.69 16.34 7.29
CA GLY A 61 -18.45 15.09 7.13
C GLY A 61 -17.61 13.81 7.25
N ARG A 62 -16.45 13.88 7.88
CA ARG A 62 -15.52 12.75 8.10
C ARG A 62 -15.35 12.47 9.59
N ASP A 63 -16.46 12.23 10.29
CA ASP A 63 -16.54 12.17 11.76
C ASP A 63 -15.71 11.03 12.41
N LEU A 64 -15.18 10.09 11.61
CA LEU A 64 -14.38 8.95 12.05
C LEU A 64 -12.97 8.91 11.44
N ALA A 65 -12.50 10.00 10.83
CA ALA A 65 -11.24 10.01 10.06
C ALA A 65 -10.01 9.55 10.86
N GLU A 66 -9.94 9.88 12.15
CA GLU A 66 -8.88 9.49 13.07
C GLU A 66 -8.90 7.99 13.34
N ALA A 67 -10.09 7.44 13.65
CA ALA A 67 -10.28 6.01 13.91
C ALA A 67 -10.01 5.17 12.66
N GLU A 68 -10.43 5.65 11.49
CA GLU A 68 -10.13 5.03 10.19
C GLU A 68 -8.63 5.06 9.88
N TRP A 69 -7.95 6.17 10.16
CA TRP A 69 -6.51 6.28 9.97
C TRP A 69 -5.75 5.31 10.87
N LEU A 70 -6.13 5.21 12.15
CA LEU A 70 -5.57 4.24 13.10
C LEU A 70 -5.81 2.79 12.66
N SER A 71 -7.01 2.49 12.16
CA SER A 71 -7.33 1.16 11.63
C SER A 71 -6.47 0.83 10.41
N THR A 72 -6.25 1.81 9.53
CA THR A 72 -5.38 1.68 8.36
C THR A 72 -3.92 1.47 8.76
N LEU A 73 -3.41 2.22 9.75
CA LEU A 73 -2.07 2.03 10.32
C LEU A 73 -1.86 0.59 10.78
N HIS A 74 -2.78 0.06 11.60
CA HIS A 74 -2.68 -1.31 12.10
C HIS A 74 -2.74 -2.36 10.97
N GLY A 75 -3.59 -2.15 9.96
CA GLY A 75 -3.63 -3.00 8.78
C GLY A 75 -2.35 -3.00 7.94
N PHE A 76 -1.57 -1.91 8.02
CA PHE A 76 -0.29 -1.78 7.31
C PHE A 76 0.89 -2.37 8.07
N LEU A 77 0.84 -2.53 9.40
CA LEU A 77 1.97 -2.97 10.21
C LEU A 77 2.68 -4.24 9.68
N PRO A 78 1.97 -5.30 9.24
CA PRO A 78 2.64 -6.49 8.69
C PRO A 78 3.48 -6.19 7.44
N ARG A 79 3.12 -5.16 6.67
CA ARG A 79 3.80 -4.75 5.43
C ARG A 79 4.98 -3.81 5.67
N LEU A 80 5.10 -3.26 6.88
CA LEU A 80 6.21 -2.38 7.26
C LEU A 80 7.41 -3.18 7.79
N GLN A 81 7.19 -4.44 8.16
CA GLN A 81 8.23 -5.35 8.62
C GLN A 81 9.16 -5.76 7.47
N VAL A 82 10.45 -5.74 7.77
CA VAL A 82 11.48 -6.29 6.90
C VAL A 82 12.25 -7.33 7.69
N ALA A 83 11.83 -8.59 7.60
CA ALA A 83 12.37 -9.68 8.39
C ALA A 83 13.90 -9.83 8.23
N SER A 84 14.43 -9.59 7.02
CA SER A 84 15.87 -9.64 6.79
C SER A 84 16.65 -8.58 7.58
N CYS A 85 16.02 -7.47 7.96
CA CYS A 85 16.65 -6.37 8.69
C CYS A 85 16.35 -6.38 10.21
N ALA A 86 15.70 -7.44 10.73
CA ALA A 86 15.23 -7.50 12.12
C ALA A 86 16.36 -7.41 13.17
N ASN A 87 17.57 -7.86 12.83
CA ASN A 87 18.73 -7.84 13.73
C ASN A 87 19.54 -6.53 13.65
N GLY A 88 18.93 -5.45 13.15
CA GLY A 88 19.58 -4.13 13.04
C GLY A 88 20.62 -4.01 11.92
N THR A 89 20.85 -5.06 11.14
CA THR A 89 21.72 -5.03 9.96
C THR A 89 20.87 -4.90 8.70
N HIS A 90 21.20 -3.96 7.82
CA HIS A 90 20.50 -3.83 6.53
C HIS A 90 20.91 -4.94 5.58
N HIS A 91 19.92 -5.59 4.95
CA HIS A 91 20.12 -6.54 3.87
C HIS A 91 19.49 -6.00 2.59
N GLU A 92 20.28 -5.98 1.51
CA GLU A 92 19.80 -5.53 0.21
C GLU A 92 18.70 -6.46 -0.30
N ALA A 93 17.68 -5.88 -0.93
CA ALA A 93 16.64 -6.66 -1.56
C ALA A 93 17.25 -7.49 -2.72
N PRO A 94 16.72 -8.70 -2.99
CA PRO A 94 17.10 -9.43 -4.19
C PRO A 94 16.93 -8.54 -5.43
N PRO A 95 17.83 -8.64 -6.41
CA PRO A 95 17.71 -7.87 -7.64
C PRO A 95 16.35 -8.17 -8.29
N ARG A 96 15.72 -7.13 -8.83
CA ARG A 96 14.51 -7.30 -9.64
C ARG A 96 14.85 -8.24 -10.81
N PRO A 97 14.01 -9.24 -11.10
CA PRO A 97 14.15 -10.02 -12.32
C PRO A 97 14.20 -9.11 -13.55
N ALA A 98 14.98 -9.49 -14.55
CA ALA A 98 15.00 -8.77 -15.82
C ALA A 98 13.57 -8.76 -16.42
N PRO A 99 13.15 -7.64 -17.04
CA PRO A 99 11.89 -7.62 -17.77
C PRO A 99 11.95 -8.67 -18.89
N ARG A 100 10.85 -9.40 -19.06
CA ARG A 100 10.68 -10.36 -20.15
C ARG A 100 10.06 -9.63 -21.34
N PRO A 101 10.77 -9.46 -22.48
CA PRO A 101 10.25 -8.71 -23.62
C PRO A 101 8.93 -9.26 -24.18
N GLU A 102 8.79 -10.58 -24.20
CA GLU A 102 7.61 -11.27 -24.72
C GLU A 102 6.38 -11.21 -23.79
N ALA A 103 6.55 -10.78 -22.53
CA ALA A 103 5.44 -10.79 -21.56
C ALA A 103 4.30 -9.82 -21.92
N GLU A 104 4.60 -8.74 -22.64
CA GLU A 104 3.58 -7.78 -23.08
C GLU A 104 2.72 -8.38 -24.19
N GLU A 105 3.34 -9.02 -25.18
CA GLU A 105 2.64 -9.74 -26.25
C GLU A 105 1.84 -10.93 -25.70
N GLU A 106 2.44 -11.75 -24.83
CA GLU A 106 1.74 -12.86 -24.14
C GLU A 106 0.49 -12.37 -23.37
N PHE A 107 0.55 -11.17 -22.78
CA PHE A 107 -0.56 -10.59 -22.05
C PHE A 107 -1.70 -10.15 -23.00
N GLU A 108 -1.38 -9.50 -24.11
CA GLU A 108 -2.38 -9.13 -25.13
C GLU A 108 -3.01 -10.36 -25.79
N ASP A 109 -2.22 -11.40 -26.06
CA ASP A 109 -2.71 -12.68 -26.55
C ASP A 109 -3.66 -13.33 -25.54
N TYR A 110 -3.32 -13.30 -24.24
CA TYR A 110 -4.21 -13.79 -23.19
C TYR A 110 -5.53 -13.02 -23.16
N LEU A 111 -5.51 -11.69 -23.26
CA LEU A 111 -6.73 -10.88 -23.26
C LEU A 111 -7.63 -11.17 -24.47
N THR A 112 -7.05 -11.46 -25.62
CA THR A 112 -7.82 -11.68 -26.86
C THR A 112 -8.26 -13.13 -27.07
N ALA A 113 -7.52 -14.10 -26.53
CA ALA A 113 -7.78 -15.53 -26.75
C ALA A 113 -8.41 -16.25 -25.55
N SER A 114 -8.28 -15.73 -24.32
CA SER A 114 -8.82 -16.40 -23.13
C SER A 114 -10.32 -16.13 -22.94
N GLU A 115 -11.00 -17.07 -22.28
CA GLU A 115 -12.38 -16.88 -21.82
C GLU A 115 -12.49 -15.66 -20.88
N PHE A 116 -11.49 -15.42 -20.03
CA PHE A 116 -11.48 -14.27 -19.14
C PHE A 116 -11.58 -12.93 -19.90
N GLY A 117 -10.90 -12.81 -21.04
CA GLY A 117 -10.90 -11.58 -21.84
C GLY A 117 -12.05 -11.48 -22.85
N THR A 118 -12.71 -12.60 -23.18
CA THR A 118 -13.72 -12.65 -24.25
C THR A 118 -15.15 -12.95 -23.78
N ALA A 119 -15.33 -13.58 -22.62
CA ALA A 119 -16.65 -13.88 -22.08
C ALA A 119 -17.36 -12.62 -21.56
N GLU A 120 -18.69 -12.63 -21.63
CA GLU A 120 -19.51 -11.61 -21.01
C GLU A 120 -19.34 -11.68 -19.48
N SER A 121 -19.14 -10.52 -18.84
CA SER A 121 -18.99 -10.46 -17.39
C SER A 121 -20.29 -10.86 -16.71
N ALA A 122 -20.31 -12.04 -16.09
CA ALA A 122 -21.42 -12.49 -15.27
C ALA A 122 -21.05 -12.40 -13.79
N HIS A 123 -21.68 -11.49 -13.04
CA HIS A 123 -21.48 -11.42 -11.60
C HIS A 123 -22.42 -12.40 -10.88
N PRO A 124 -21.92 -13.27 -9.97
CA PRO A 124 -22.77 -14.27 -9.31
C PRO A 124 -23.93 -13.68 -8.49
N ALA A 125 -23.84 -12.40 -8.11
CA ALA A 125 -24.94 -11.71 -7.42
C ALA A 125 -26.18 -11.52 -8.30
N GLU A 126 -26.07 -11.45 -9.62
CA GLU A 126 -27.24 -11.33 -10.50
C GLU A 126 -28.06 -12.61 -10.48
N ALA A 127 -27.39 -13.77 -10.55
CA ALA A 127 -28.05 -15.06 -10.41
C ALA A 127 -28.66 -15.26 -9.01
N GLU A 128 -28.01 -14.74 -7.95
CA GLU A 128 -28.54 -14.78 -6.59
C GLU A 128 -29.76 -13.87 -6.40
N ALA A 129 -29.73 -12.65 -6.93
CA ALA A 129 -30.87 -11.73 -6.89
C ALA A 129 -32.09 -12.31 -7.62
N LEU A 130 -31.87 -12.98 -8.75
CA LEU A 130 -32.94 -13.65 -9.50
C LEU A 130 -33.54 -14.83 -8.73
N ARG A 131 -32.71 -15.65 -8.06
CA ARG A 131 -33.19 -16.72 -7.18
C ARG A 131 -34.09 -16.16 -6.08
N GLN A 132 -33.61 -15.15 -5.36
CA GLN A 132 -34.36 -14.52 -4.26
C GLN A 132 -35.68 -13.88 -4.73
N ALA A 133 -35.74 -13.35 -5.94
CA ALA A 133 -36.95 -12.77 -6.51
C ALA A 133 -37.98 -13.82 -6.97
N THR A 134 -37.56 -15.06 -7.24
CA THR A 134 -38.42 -16.13 -7.77
C THR A 134 -38.98 -17.05 -6.66
N ASP A 135 -38.37 -17.02 -5.47
CA ASP A 135 -38.83 -17.75 -4.27
C ASP A 135 -39.93 -16.99 -3.47
N ILE A 136 -40.54 -15.94 -4.06
CA ILE A 136 -41.68 -15.16 -3.53
C ILE A 136 -42.94 -15.49 -4.33
#